data_AF-A0A1N6RLK8-F1
#
_entry.id   AF-A0A1N6RLK8-F1
#
_cell.length_a   1.000
_cell.length_b   1.000
_cell.length_c   1.000
_cell.angle_alpha   90.00
_cell.angle_beta   90.00
_cell.angle_gamma   90.00
#
_symmetry.space_group_name_H-M   'P 1'
#
loop_
_entity.id
_entity.type
_entity.pdbx_description
1 polymer ?
#
loop_
_entity_poly.entity_id
_entity_poly.type
_entity_poly.pdbx_seq_one_letter_code
_entity_poly.pdbx_strand_id
1 'polypeptide(L)'
;MDTLILTESCATILEIKNYAGPITYDTHTRQLIRDHEVLSNPFLQARRQQNHLQNLLLNEHLSHFPTKAFVIIANPRTRLVVEPPDEKISQMLLYPSEVSSKITSSSKRLTGTELSRFVTRLNKLNRPFDMDLFSHFKIEPTVIIKGIRCPQCGTFEIQREYSGWRCRSCYSKSKSAHFQALYDYSLLFGQPLTVKKTLDFLQMTSRFTAQRLLSKVSHRDGYRYYLNLSVLKQHK
;
A
#
# COMPACT_ATOMS: atom_id res chain seq x y z
N MET A 1 -3.67 3.79 7.21
CA MET A 1 -5.09 4.15 7.14
C MET A 1 -5.72 3.26 6.10
N ASP A 2 -6.67 2.43 6.48
CA ASP A 2 -7.27 1.45 5.56
C ASP A 2 -8.28 2.10 4.63
N THR A 3 -9.15 2.97 5.14
CA THR A 3 -10.15 3.66 4.33
C THR A 3 -10.46 5.05 4.88
N LEU A 4 -10.56 6.04 3.98
CA LEU A 4 -11.03 7.39 4.25
C LEU A 4 -12.25 7.66 3.37
N ILE A 5 -13.37 7.99 3.98
CA ILE A 5 -14.61 8.37 3.31
C ILE A 5 -14.78 9.87 3.48
N LEU A 6 -14.91 10.58 2.37
CA LEU A 6 -15.15 12.02 2.36
C LEU A 6 -16.55 12.29 1.82
N THR A 7 -17.33 13.05 2.58
CA THR A 7 -18.64 13.58 2.17
C THR A 7 -18.62 15.09 2.26
N GLU A 8 -19.68 15.77 1.80
CA GLU A 8 -19.82 17.21 2.03
C GLU A 8 -20.01 17.56 3.51
N SER A 9 -20.32 16.59 4.38
CA SER A 9 -20.56 16.83 5.81
C SER A 9 -19.38 16.51 6.73
N CYS A 10 -18.57 15.49 6.40
CA CYS A 10 -17.44 15.09 7.24
C CYS A 10 -16.42 14.21 6.49
N ALA A 11 -15.25 14.06 7.10
CA ALA A 11 -14.26 13.04 6.77
C ALA A 11 -14.29 11.91 7.79
N THR A 12 -14.48 10.67 7.34
CA THR A 12 -14.59 9.49 8.21
C THR A 12 -13.48 8.50 7.91
N ILE A 13 -12.67 8.19 8.91
CA ILE A 13 -11.62 7.17 8.86
C ILE A 13 -12.21 5.85 9.36
N LEU A 14 -11.97 4.78 8.61
CA LEU A 14 -12.28 3.41 9.01
C LEU A 14 -10.98 2.63 9.12
N GLU A 15 -10.67 2.15 10.32
CA GLU A 15 -9.60 1.20 10.59
C GLU A 15 -10.21 -0.20 10.66
N ILE A 16 -9.93 -1.06 9.69
CA ILE A 16 -10.65 -2.30 9.46
C ILE A 16 -9.80 -3.47 9.94
N LYS A 17 -10.32 -4.25 10.90
CA LYS A 17 -9.65 -5.44 11.42
C LYS A 17 -10.47 -6.68 11.14
N ASN A 18 -9.82 -7.69 10.55
CA ASN A 18 -10.39 -9.01 10.32
C ASN A 18 -9.82 -10.01 11.34
N TYR A 19 -10.13 -9.80 12.62
CA TYR A 19 -9.69 -10.70 13.67
C TYR A 19 -10.49 -12.01 13.66
N ALA A 20 -9.91 -13.05 14.24
CA ALA A 20 -10.57 -14.31 14.54
C ALA A 20 -10.52 -14.58 16.05
N GLY A 21 -11.58 -15.21 16.56
CA GLY A 21 -11.74 -15.54 17.98
C GLY A 21 -12.26 -14.38 18.84
N PRO A 22 -12.51 -14.64 20.13
CA PRO A 22 -12.87 -13.59 21.09
C PRO A 22 -11.68 -12.68 21.38
N ILE A 23 -11.96 -11.39 21.61
CA ILE A 23 -10.96 -10.38 21.92
C ILE A 23 -11.49 -9.50 23.05
N THR A 24 -10.60 -9.11 23.96
CA THR A 24 -10.89 -8.14 25.01
C THR A 24 -10.04 -6.90 24.82
N TYR A 25 -10.65 -5.72 24.85
CA TYR A 25 -9.96 -4.46 25.03
C TYR A 25 -9.96 -4.10 26.51
N ASP A 26 -8.80 -4.21 27.15
CA ASP A 26 -8.60 -3.80 28.53
C ASP A 26 -8.41 -2.29 28.59
N THR A 27 -9.35 -1.58 29.21
CA THR A 27 -9.35 -0.11 29.28
C THR A 27 -8.33 0.43 30.29
N HIS A 28 -7.92 -0.36 31.29
CA HIS A 28 -6.90 0.03 32.25
C HIS A 28 -5.52 0.04 31.59
N THR A 29 -5.16 -1.05 30.93
CA THR A 29 -3.87 -1.18 30.25
C THR A 29 -3.87 -0.54 28.87
N ARG A 30 -5.06 -0.25 28.32
CA ARG A 30 -5.30 0.23 26.94
C ARG A 30 -4.79 -0.77 25.90
N GLN A 31 -4.85 -2.06 26.21
CA GLN A 31 -4.37 -3.14 25.37
C GLN A 31 -5.52 -3.91 24.74
N LEU A 32 -5.28 -4.45 23.54
CA LEU A 32 -6.17 -5.41 22.91
C LEU A 32 -5.56 -6.79 23.14
N ILE A 33 -6.29 -7.69 23.77
CA ILE A 33 -5.79 -8.98 24.26
C ILE A 33 -6.62 -10.09 23.63
N ARG A 34 -5.93 -11.12 23.14
CA ARG A 34 -6.52 -12.40 22.74
C ARG A 34 -5.77 -13.50 23.46
N ASP A 35 -6.47 -14.23 24.32
CA ASP A 35 -5.88 -15.23 25.22
C ASP A 35 -4.75 -14.62 26.07
N HIS A 36 -3.48 -14.85 25.68
CA HIS A 36 -2.29 -14.30 26.33
C HIS A 36 -1.46 -13.40 25.41
N GLU A 37 -1.95 -13.12 24.19
CA GLU A 37 -1.28 -12.32 23.19
C GLU A 37 -1.81 -10.88 23.19
N VAL A 38 -0.90 -9.91 23.29
CA VAL A 38 -1.22 -8.50 23.09
C VAL A 38 -1.20 -8.18 21.60
N LEU A 39 -2.36 -7.79 21.07
CA LEU A 39 -2.55 -7.38 19.69
C LEU A 39 -2.29 -5.88 19.53
N SER A 40 -2.01 -5.47 18.28
CA SER A 40 -1.92 -4.05 17.94
C SER A 40 -3.25 -3.33 18.23
N ASN A 41 -3.23 -2.20 18.93
CA ASN A 41 -4.44 -1.47 19.32
C ASN A 41 -5.02 -0.66 18.14
N PRO A 42 -6.19 -1.06 17.58
CA PRO A 42 -6.80 -0.37 16.45
C PRO A 42 -7.41 0.99 16.83
N PHE A 43 -7.84 1.19 18.07
CA PHE A 43 -8.41 2.46 18.53
C PHE A 43 -7.34 3.56 18.56
N LEU A 44 -6.13 3.22 19.03
CA LEU A 44 -4.99 4.14 18.98
C LEU A 44 -4.55 4.40 17.53
N GLN A 45 -4.58 3.39 16.67
CA GLN A 45 -4.29 3.57 15.24
C GLN A 45 -5.29 4.55 14.60
N ALA A 46 -6.59 4.31 14.76
CA ALA A 46 -7.65 5.17 14.24
C ALA A 46 -7.54 6.61 14.75
N ARG A 47 -7.29 6.81 16.05
CA ARG A 47 -7.13 8.15 16.64
C ARG A 47 -5.88 8.88 16.14
N ARG A 48 -4.75 8.17 15.96
CA ARG A 48 -3.55 8.76 15.35
C ARG A 48 -3.82 9.24 13.93
N GLN A 49 -4.49 8.41 13.12
CA GLN A 49 -4.87 8.79 11.76
C GLN A 49 -5.82 10.01 11.76
N GLN A 50 -6.77 10.07 12.68
CA GLN A 50 -7.66 11.22 12.84
C GLN A 50 -6.88 12.50 13.16
N ASN A 51 -5.93 12.46 14.08
CA ASN A 51 -5.08 13.60 14.42
C ASN A 51 -4.25 14.07 13.21
N HIS A 52 -3.66 13.14 12.44
CA HIS A 52 -2.94 13.49 11.22
C HIS A 52 -3.84 14.16 10.18
N LEU A 53 -5.06 13.66 10.00
CA LEU A 53 -6.04 14.26 9.09
C LEU A 53 -6.49 15.65 9.56
N GLN A 54 -6.72 15.84 10.86
CA GLN A 54 -7.06 17.14 11.43
C GLN A 54 -5.95 18.17 11.20
N ASN A 55 -4.69 17.79 11.41
CA ASN A 55 -3.55 18.67 11.11
C ASN A 55 -3.46 19.01 9.63
N LEU A 56 -3.75 18.03 8.75
CA LEU A 56 -3.79 18.29 7.32
C LEU A 56 -4.91 19.24 6.93
N LEU A 57 -6.12 19.07 7.49
CA LEU A 57 -7.25 19.97 7.28
C LEU A 57 -6.94 21.39 7.76
N LEU A 58 -6.26 21.53 8.90
CA LEU A 58 -5.80 22.83 9.39
C LEU A 58 -4.88 23.52 8.36
N ASN A 59 -3.90 22.79 7.81
CA ASN A 59 -2.97 23.30 6.81
C ASN A 59 -3.64 23.65 5.48
N GLU A 60 -4.76 23.02 5.16
CA GLU A 60 -5.57 23.30 3.97
C GLU A 60 -6.70 24.31 4.23
N HIS A 61 -6.69 25.00 5.39
CA HIS A 61 -7.70 25.98 5.82
C HIS A 61 -9.14 25.43 5.96
N LEU A 62 -9.25 24.13 6.24
CA LEU A 62 -10.51 23.39 6.44
C LEU A 62 -10.68 22.90 7.88
N SER A 63 -10.16 23.62 8.88
CA SER A 63 -10.21 23.22 10.30
C SER A 63 -11.63 23.04 10.86
N HIS A 64 -12.64 23.65 10.23
CA HIS A 64 -14.05 23.51 10.58
C HIS A 64 -14.68 22.21 10.04
N PHE A 65 -13.98 21.48 9.17
CA PHE A 65 -14.51 20.26 8.56
C PHE A 65 -14.43 19.07 9.55
N PRO A 66 -15.57 18.47 9.93
CA PRO A 66 -15.58 17.44 10.96
C PRO A 66 -14.82 16.17 10.56
N THR A 67 -14.10 15.58 11.51
CA THR A 67 -13.42 14.29 11.34
C THR A 67 -13.98 13.26 12.31
N LYS A 68 -14.25 12.05 11.81
CA LYS A 68 -14.68 10.88 12.58
C LYS A 68 -13.69 9.74 12.38
N ALA A 69 -13.54 8.87 13.36
CA ALA A 69 -12.71 7.68 13.24
C ALA A 69 -13.37 6.49 13.93
N PHE A 70 -13.46 5.37 13.22
CA PHE A 70 -14.10 4.15 13.69
C PHE A 70 -13.18 2.94 13.49
N VAL A 71 -13.31 1.97 14.39
CA VAL A 71 -12.69 0.64 14.28
C VAL A 71 -13.77 -0.32 13.81
N ILE A 72 -13.54 -0.97 12.67
CA ILE A 72 -14.49 -1.91 12.07
C ILE A 72 -14.01 -3.34 12.30
N ILE A 73 -14.83 -4.15 12.96
CA ILE A 73 -14.60 -5.60 13.07
C ILE A 73 -15.27 -6.29 11.90
N ALA A 74 -14.49 -6.60 10.86
CA ALA A 74 -15.01 -7.12 9.61
C ALA A 74 -15.59 -8.55 9.73
N ASN A 75 -15.05 -9.36 10.66
CA ASN A 75 -15.56 -10.70 10.92
C ASN A 75 -16.75 -10.64 11.89
N PRO A 76 -17.99 -10.93 11.45
CA PRO A 76 -19.16 -10.87 12.32
C PRO A 76 -19.16 -11.95 13.42
N ARG A 77 -18.30 -12.97 13.32
CA ARG A 77 -18.14 -14.01 14.35
C ARG A 77 -17.19 -13.59 15.47
N THR A 78 -16.47 -12.49 15.31
CA THR A 78 -15.53 -11.98 16.31
C THR A 78 -16.27 -11.13 17.31
N ARG A 79 -16.20 -11.54 18.59
CA ARG A 79 -16.71 -10.75 19.70
C ARG A 79 -15.57 -9.94 20.30
N LEU A 80 -15.67 -8.61 20.22
CA LEU A 80 -14.79 -7.69 20.95
C LEU A 80 -15.51 -7.17 22.19
N VAL A 81 -14.95 -7.42 23.36
CA VAL A 81 -15.45 -6.93 24.66
C VAL A 81 -14.58 -5.78 25.14
N VAL A 82 -15.18 -4.69 25.62
CA VAL A 82 -14.47 -3.55 26.24
C VAL A 82 -14.61 -3.71 27.75
N GLU A 83 -13.49 -3.88 28.46
CA GLU A 83 -13.48 -4.22 29.88
C GLU A 83 -12.46 -3.40 30.69
N PRO A 84 -12.89 -2.70 31.74
CA PRO A 84 -14.28 -2.31 32.04
C PRO A 84 -14.94 -1.52 30.89
N PRO A 85 -16.29 -1.41 30.88
CA PRO A 85 -17.00 -0.67 29.84
C PRO A 85 -16.54 0.78 29.71
N ASP A 86 -16.25 1.21 28.47
CA ASP A 86 -15.94 2.59 28.12
C ASP A 86 -16.82 2.99 26.92
N GLU A 87 -17.67 3.99 27.14
CA GLU A 87 -18.63 4.45 26.12
C GLU A 87 -17.93 5.05 24.90
N LYS A 88 -16.81 5.79 25.07
CA LYS A 88 -16.09 6.41 23.95
C LYS A 88 -15.48 5.36 23.05
N ILE A 89 -14.89 4.32 23.64
CA ILE A 89 -14.35 3.18 22.89
C ILE A 89 -15.49 2.42 22.20
N SER A 90 -16.60 2.20 22.91
CA SER A 90 -17.77 1.49 22.36
C SER A 90 -18.40 2.24 21.18
N GLN A 91 -18.49 3.57 21.22
CA GLN A 91 -18.99 4.39 20.11
C GLN A 91 -18.04 4.42 18.90
N MET A 92 -16.74 4.18 19.10
CA MET A 92 -15.77 4.04 18.02
C MET A 92 -15.80 2.67 17.35
N LEU A 93 -16.28 1.64 18.05
CA LEU A 93 -16.37 0.27 17.55
C LEU A 93 -17.64 0.11 16.71
N LEU A 94 -17.51 -0.41 15.50
CA LEU A 94 -18.64 -0.72 14.62
C LEU A 94 -18.45 -2.08 13.93
N TYR A 95 -19.56 -2.69 13.56
CA TYR A 95 -19.63 -3.78 12.60
C TYR A 95 -20.01 -3.24 11.21
N PRO A 96 -19.71 -3.98 10.11
CA PRO A 96 -19.96 -3.53 8.75
C PRO A 96 -21.38 -3.00 8.49
N SER A 97 -22.39 -3.63 9.10
CA SER A 97 -23.81 -3.23 8.97
C SER A 97 -24.13 -1.87 9.59
N GLU A 98 -23.32 -1.37 10.52
CA GLU A 98 -23.57 -0.12 11.24
C GLU A 98 -22.91 1.10 10.57
N VAL A 99 -21.96 0.86 9.67
CA VAL A 99 -21.12 1.90 9.04
C VAL A 99 -21.96 2.93 8.29
N SER A 100 -22.96 2.49 7.50
CA SER A 100 -23.82 3.39 6.72
C SER A 100 -24.55 4.39 7.61
N SER A 101 -25.07 3.94 8.75
CA SER A 101 -25.81 4.79 9.70
C SER A 101 -24.94 5.87 10.38
N LYS A 102 -23.62 5.68 10.42
CA LYS A 102 -22.67 6.57 11.11
C LYS A 102 -21.98 7.58 10.18
N ILE A 103 -21.90 7.26 8.89
CA ILE A 103 -21.28 8.12 7.87
C ILE A 103 -22.22 9.26 7.47
N THR A 104 -23.52 9.01 7.38
CA THR A 104 -24.52 10.04 7.07
C THR A 104 -24.94 10.79 8.33
N SER A 105 -24.29 11.92 8.62
CA SER A 105 -24.88 12.89 9.56
C SER A 105 -24.45 14.32 9.30
N SER A 106 -25.36 15.21 9.73
CA SER A 106 -25.23 16.67 9.90
C SER A 106 -24.99 17.46 8.62
N SER A 107 -25.61 18.63 8.56
CA SER A 107 -25.58 19.62 7.47
C SER A 107 -24.25 19.68 6.71
N LYS A 108 -24.34 19.88 5.39
CA LYS A 108 -23.17 20.09 4.53
C LYS A 108 -22.27 21.16 5.14
N ARG A 109 -20.99 20.83 5.29
CA ARG A 109 -19.93 21.70 5.83
C ARG A 109 -19.03 22.22 4.72
N LEU A 110 -18.87 21.44 3.66
CA LEU A 110 -18.19 21.83 2.43
C LEU A 110 -19.19 21.83 1.28
N THR A 111 -18.94 22.71 0.33
CA THR A 111 -19.52 22.62 -1.02
C THR A 111 -18.86 21.49 -1.81
N GLY A 112 -19.54 20.95 -2.81
CA GLY A 112 -18.96 19.95 -3.71
C GLY A 112 -17.67 20.41 -4.40
N THR A 113 -17.51 21.72 -4.64
CA THR A 113 -16.29 22.30 -5.23
C THR A 113 -15.13 22.32 -4.25
N GLU A 114 -15.35 22.70 -2.99
CA GLU A 114 -14.34 22.63 -1.93
C GLU A 114 -13.90 21.19 -1.66
N LEU A 115 -14.86 20.26 -1.58
CA LEU A 115 -14.58 18.85 -1.41
C LEU A 115 -13.74 18.30 -2.57
N SER A 116 -14.11 18.59 -3.82
CA SER A 116 -13.37 18.17 -5.01
C SER A 116 -11.93 18.73 -5.03
N ARG A 117 -11.75 19.98 -4.61
CA ARG A 117 -10.43 20.60 -4.47
C ARG A 117 -9.60 19.88 -3.41
N PHE A 118 -10.18 19.57 -2.27
CA PHE A 118 -9.51 18.83 -1.19
C PHE A 118 -9.13 17.40 -1.63
N VAL A 119 -10.01 16.68 -2.33
CA VAL A 119 -9.72 15.35 -2.91
C VAL A 119 -8.53 15.44 -3.88
N THR A 120 -8.53 16.44 -4.77
CA THR A 120 -7.41 16.66 -5.70
C THR A 120 -6.10 16.89 -4.96
N ARG A 121 -6.15 17.66 -3.86
CA ARG A 121 -4.98 17.93 -3.03
C ARG A 121 -4.49 16.68 -2.30
N LEU A 122 -5.40 15.89 -1.71
CA LEU A 122 -5.08 14.61 -1.08
C LEU A 122 -4.40 13.66 -2.05
N ASN A 123 -4.90 13.55 -3.29
CA ASN A 123 -4.27 12.70 -4.30
C ASN A 123 -2.86 13.16 -4.68
N LYS A 124 -2.57 14.47 -4.66
CA LYS A 124 -1.22 14.99 -4.87
C LYS A 124 -0.28 14.75 -3.69
N LEU A 125 -0.81 14.76 -2.47
CA LEU A 125 -0.05 14.49 -1.25
C LEU A 125 0.16 13.00 -0.99
N ASN A 126 -0.75 12.16 -1.48
CA ASN A 126 -0.64 10.71 -1.42
C ASN A 126 0.57 10.26 -2.23
N ARG A 127 1.62 9.88 -1.51
CA ARG A 127 2.80 9.24 -2.08
C ARG A 127 2.81 7.80 -1.60
N PRO A 128 2.99 6.81 -2.50
CA PRO A 128 3.32 5.46 -2.08
C PRO A 128 4.47 5.54 -1.08
N PHE A 129 4.43 4.69 -0.05
CA PHE A 129 5.52 4.60 0.89
C PHE A 129 6.80 4.25 0.14
N ASP A 130 7.69 5.23 0.02
CA ASP A 130 8.96 5.15 -0.69
C ASP A 130 10.07 5.24 0.36
N MET A 131 10.34 4.10 0.98
CA MET A 131 11.41 3.95 1.96
C MET A 131 12.65 3.45 1.25
N ASP A 132 13.78 4.09 1.52
CA ASP A 132 15.08 3.53 1.14
C ASP A 132 15.33 2.25 1.94
N LEU A 133 15.01 1.12 1.32
CA LEU A 133 15.13 -0.22 1.90
C LEU A 133 16.58 -0.51 2.31
N PHE A 134 17.56 -0.02 1.54
CA PHE A 134 18.97 -0.27 1.81
C PHE A 134 19.41 0.42 3.10
N SER A 135 19.09 1.70 3.25
CA SER A 135 19.39 2.46 4.46
C SER A 135 18.62 1.94 5.68
N HIS A 136 17.33 1.62 5.51
CA HIS A 136 16.48 1.17 6.62
C HIS A 136 16.91 -0.18 7.18
N PHE A 137 17.18 -1.16 6.30
CA PHE A 137 17.59 -2.50 6.70
C PHE A 137 19.10 -2.70 6.79
N LYS A 138 19.90 -1.65 6.50
CA LYS A 138 21.37 -1.70 6.44
C LYS A 138 21.87 -2.80 5.49
N ILE A 139 21.23 -2.92 4.34
CA ILE A 139 21.58 -3.89 3.30
C ILE A 139 22.45 -3.19 2.26
N GLU A 140 23.59 -3.78 1.93
CA GLU A 140 24.41 -3.33 0.81
C GLU A 140 23.76 -3.71 -0.54
N PRO A 141 23.63 -2.78 -1.50
CA PRO A 141 23.05 -3.07 -2.83
C PRO A 141 23.70 -4.23 -3.58
N THR A 142 24.96 -4.55 -3.28
CA THR A 142 25.73 -5.65 -3.88
C THR A 142 25.22 -7.04 -3.49
N VAL A 143 24.47 -7.15 -2.37
CA VAL A 143 23.90 -8.42 -1.89
C VAL A 143 22.67 -8.82 -2.72
N ILE A 144 22.07 -7.88 -3.46
CA ILE A 144 20.93 -8.16 -4.31
C ILE A 144 21.36 -9.06 -5.47
N ILE A 145 20.75 -10.25 -5.54
CA ILE A 145 20.92 -11.18 -6.66
C ILE A 145 20.32 -10.53 -7.91
N LYS A 146 21.17 -10.29 -8.90
CA LYS A 146 20.79 -9.75 -10.20
C LYS A 146 20.38 -10.90 -11.15
N GLY A 147 19.59 -10.56 -12.16
CA GLY A 147 19.09 -11.49 -13.17
C GLY A 147 17.58 -11.58 -13.17
N ILE A 148 17.06 -12.53 -13.93
CA ILE A 148 15.62 -12.77 -14.04
C ILE A 148 15.29 -14.07 -13.31
N ARG A 149 14.43 -13.96 -12.29
CA ARG A 149 13.97 -15.10 -11.50
C ARG A 149 13.03 -16.00 -12.32
N CYS A 150 13.27 -17.30 -12.30
CA CYS A 150 12.40 -18.29 -12.92
C CYS A 150 11.06 -18.38 -12.16
N PRO A 151 9.90 -18.21 -12.81
CA PRO A 151 8.60 -18.30 -12.14
C PRO A 151 8.29 -19.69 -11.56
N GLN A 152 8.91 -20.76 -12.09
CA GLN A 152 8.59 -22.14 -11.72
C GLN A 152 9.46 -22.69 -10.59
N CYS A 153 10.78 -22.47 -10.63
CA CYS A 153 11.71 -23.00 -9.62
C CYS A 153 12.42 -21.91 -8.79
N GLY A 154 12.24 -20.63 -9.10
CA GLY A 154 12.79 -19.52 -8.32
C GLY A 154 14.29 -19.25 -8.50
N THR A 155 15.01 -20.04 -9.31
CA THR A 155 16.43 -19.80 -9.63
C THR A 155 16.60 -18.59 -10.57
N PHE A 156 17.77 -17.95 -10.57
CA PHE A 156 18.09 -16.81 -11.45
C PHE A 156 18.83 -17.22 -12.74
N GLU A 157 18.96 -18.53 -13.00
CA GLU A 157 19.65 -19.09 -14.16
C GLU A 157 18.78 -19.11 -15.43
N ILE A 158 18.21 -17.97 -15.81
CA ILE A 158 17.37 -17.88 -17.00
C ILE A 158 18.16 -17.25 -18.15
N GLN A 159 18.05 -17.85 -19.34
CA GLN A 159 18.71 -17.37 -20.54
C GLN A 159 17.69 -16.90 -21.57
N ARG A 160 18.05 -15.86 -22.31
CA ARG A 160 17.26 -15.36 -23.44
C ARG A 160 17.31 -16.36 -24.60
N GLU A 161 16.14 -16.75 -25.11
CA GLU A 161 15.95 -17.44 -26.39
C GLU A 161 15.24 -16.51 -27.40
N TYR A 162 15.11 -16.92 -28.67
CA TYR A 162 14.53 -16.08 -29.73
C TYR A 162 13.19 -15.42 -29.35
N SER A 163 12.26 -16.20 -28.75
CA SER A 163 10.89 -15.75 -28.44
C SER A 163 10.54 -15.72 -26.94
N GLY A 164 11.50 -16.00 -26.05
CA GLY A 164 11.25 -15.97 -24.60
C GLY A 164 12.50 -16.12 -23.74
N TRP A 165 12.29 -16.64 -22.55
CA TRP A 165 13.30 -16.93 -21.54
C TRP A 165 13.20 -18.40 -21.18
N ARG A 166 14.33 -19.11 -21.09
CA ARG A 166 14.38 -20.51 -20.65
C ARG A 166 15.22 -20.63 -19.41
N CYS A 167 14.69 -21.30 -18.39
CA CYS A 167 15.44 -21.64 -17.18
C CYS A 167 16.41 -22.79 -17.46
N ARG A 168 17.65 -22.70 -16.99
CA ARG A 168 18.64 -23.77 -17.13
C ARG A 168 18.44 -24.89 -16.12
N SER A 169 17.84 -24.61 -14.96
CA SER A 169 17.68 -25.58 -13.89
C SER A 169 16.41 -26.44 -14.05
N CYS A 170 15.27 -25.85 -14.44
CA CYS A 170 13.99 -26.59 -14.61
C CYS A 170 13.45 -26.62 -16.05
N TYR A 171 14.17 -26.02 -17.01
CA TYR A 171 13.82 -26.00 -18.44
C TYR A 171 12.49 -25.32 -18.82
N SER A 172 11.78 -24.72 -17.85
CA SER A 172 10.55 -23.97 -18.10
C SER A 172 10.79 -22.77 -19.03
N LYS A 173 9.80 -22.47 -19.88
CA LYS A 173 9.82 -21.30 -20.77
C LYS A 173 8.88 -20.22 -20.26
N SER A 174 9.31 -18.96 -20.33
CA SER A 174 8.47 -17.80 -20.03
C SER A 174 8.69 -16.69 -21.05
N LYS A 175 7.62 -16.08 -21.55
CA LYS A 175 7.72 -14.89 -22.42
C LYS A 175 7.83 -13.59 -21.60
N SER A 176 7.37 -13.62 -20.35
CA SER A 176 7.12 -12.45 -19.50
C SER A 176 8.00 -12.37 -18.26
N ALA A 177 8.90 -13.33 -17.99
CA ALA A 177 9.71 -13.35 -16.76
C ALA A 177 10.46 -12.04 -16.47
N HIS A 178 10.93 -11.36 -17.52
CA HIS A 178 11.57 -10.05 -17.42
C HIS A 178 10.67 -8.94 -16.87
N PHE A 179 9.34 -9.01 -17.00
CA PHE A 179 8.43 -8.00 -16.45
C PHE A 179 8.46 -7.98 -14.92
N GLN A 180 8.48 -9.17 -14.30
CA GLN A 180 8.63 -9.27 -12.85
C GLN A 180 9.97 -8.69 -12.39
N ALA A 181 11.07 -9.02 -13.09
CA ALA A 181 12.39 -8.48 -12.75
C ALA A 181 12.45 -6.94 -12.88
N LEU A 182 11.84 -6.35 -13.91
CA LEU A 182 11.76 -4.88 -14.05
C LEU A 182 10.89 -4.24 -12.95
N TYR A 183 9.83 -4.92 -12.53
CA TYR A 183 8.99 -4.48 -11.42
C TYR A 183 9.78 -4.52 -10.11
N ASP A 184 10.46 -5.61 -9.80
CA ASP A 184 11.29 -5.76 -8.61
C ASP A 184 12.41 -4.71 -8.57
N TYR A 185 13.05 -4.44 -9.71
CA TYR A 185 14.01 -3.34 -9.83
C TYR A 185 13.40 -2.01 -9.41
N SER A 186 12.19 -1.71 -9.88
CA SER A 186 11.54 -0.42 -9.58
C SER A 186 11.18 -0.26 -8.11
N LEU A 187 10.94 -1.36 -7.39
CA LEU A 187 10.69 -1.36 -5.96
C LEU A 187 11.97 -1.21 -5.14
N LEU A 188 13.08 -1.78 -5.62
CA LEU A 188 14.37 -1.75 -4.92
C LEU A 188 15.13 -0.45 -5.16
N PHE A 189 15.19 0.02 -6.41
CA PHE A 189 16.07 1.11 -6.85
C PHE A 189 15.32 2.33 -7.39
N GLY A 190 13.99 2.28 -7.41
CA GLY A 190 13.16 3.36 -7.92
C GLY A 190 13.20 3.54 -9.44
N GLN A 191 12.74 4.70 -9.87
CA GLN A 191 12.72 5.16 -11.26
C GLN A 191 13.40 6.54 -11.37
N PRO A 192 13.87 6.97 -12.56
CA PRO A 192 13.83 6.29 -13.86
C PRO A 192 14.91 5.22 -14.05
N LEU A 193 14.63 4.28 -14.96
CA LEU A 193 15.62 3.32 -15.45
C LEU A 193 16.42 3.91 -16.61
N THR A 194 17.64 3.42 -16.77
CA THR A 194 18.45 3.61 -17.98
C THR A 194 18.76 2.26 -18.58
N VAL A 195 19.05 2.22 -19.88
CA VAL A 195 19.45 0.97 -20.55
C VAL A 195 20.64 0.31 -19.86
N LYS A 196 21.61 1.11 -19.37
CA LYS A 196 22.77 0.62 -18.62
C LYS A 196 22.35 -0.11 -17.34
N LYS A 197 21.45 0.49 -16.55
CA LYS A 197 20.92 -0.11 -15.32
C LYS A 197 20.12 -1.39 -15.61
N THR A 198 19.35 -1.41 -16.70
CA THR A 198 18.60 -2.60 -17.12
C THR A 198 19.53 -3.75 -17.55
N LEU A 199 20.59 -3.46 -18.31
CA LEU A 199 21.57 -4.47 -18.72
C LEU A 199 22.27 -5.08 -17.50
N ASP A 200 22.71 -4.23 -16.56
CA ASP A 200 23.34 -4.66 -15.32
C ASP A 200 22.38 -5.49 -14.45
N PHE A 201 21.16 -5.01 -14.20
CA PHE A 201 20.24 -5.71 -13.31
C PHE A 201 19.69 -7.01 -13.91
N LEU A 202 19.34 -7.02 -15.20
CA LEU A 202 18.83 -8.23 -15.86
C LEU A 202 19.94 -9.18 -16.32
N GLN A 203 21.21 -8.82 -16.11
CA GLN A 203 22.39 -9.58 -16.56
C GLN A 203 22.35 -9.86 -18.07
N MET A 204 22.05 -8.82 -18.85
CA MET A 204 21.93 -8.88 -20.32
C MET A 204 23.05 -8.09 -20.99
N THR A 205 23.44 -8.51 -22.19
CA THR A 205 24.50 -7.84 -22.97
C THR A 205 23.98 -6.99 -24.13
N SER A 206 22.80 -7.32 -24.67
CA SER A 206 22.25 -6.65 -25.86
C SER A 206 21.49 -5.37 -25.51
N ARG A 207 22.11 -4.21 -25.80
CA ARG A 207 21.50 -2.88 -25.66
C ARG A 207 20.16 -2.77 -26.42
N PHE A 208 20.12 -3.25 -27.66
CA PHE A 208 18.91 -3.20 -28.50
C PHE A 208 17.77 -4.04 -27.90
N THR A 209 18.09 -5.21 -27.33
CA THR A 209 17.09 -6.04 -26.67
C THR A 209 16.54 -5.31 -25.45
N ALA A 210 17.39 -4.76 -24.59
CA ALA A 210 16.95 -4.00 -23.41
C ALA A 210 16.06 -2.80 -23.79
N GLN A 211 16.43 -2.03 -24.82
CA GLN A 211 15.61 -0.93 -25.33
C GLN A 211 14.22 -1.39 -25.79
N ARG A 212 14.14 -2.50 -26.52
CA ARG A 212 12.88 -3.08 -27.00
C ARG A 212 12.01 -3.63 -25.86
N LEU A 213 12.62 -4.17 -24.80
CA LEU A 213 11.88 -4.61 -23.63
C LEU A 213 11.29 -3.40 -22.89
N LEU A 214 12.12 -2.38 -22.63
CA LEU A 214 11.67 -1.16 -21.94
C LEU A 214 10.57 -0.44 -22.72
N SER A 215 10.70 -0.30 -24.04
CA SER A 215 9.72 0.44 -24.86
C SER A 215 8.30 -0.14 -24.80
N LYS A 216 8.14 -1.41 -24.42
CA LYS A 216 6.82 -2.04 -24.26
C LYS A 216 6.11 -1.68 -22.96
N VAL A 217 6.87 -1.27 -21.95
CA VAL A 217 6.37 -1.13 -20.57
C VAL A 217 6.77 0.20 -19.93
N SER A 218 7.25 1.17 -20.70
CA SER A 218 7.66 2.47 -20.16
C SER A 218 7.42 3.62 -21.11
N HIS A 219 7.25 4.81 -20.53
CA HIS A 219 7.36 6.07 -21.22
C HIS A 219 8.84 6.51 -21.24
N ARG A 220 9.32 6.99 -22.40
CA ARG A 220 10.71 7.41 -22.58
C ARG A 220 10.83 8.94 -22.58
N ASP A 221 11.78 9.45 -21.83
CA ASP A 221 12.18 10.86 -21.80
C ASP A 221 13.71 10.95 -21.94
N GLY A 222 14.18 11.26 -23.15
CA GLY A 222 15.61 11.24 -23.48
C GLY A 222 16.25 9.85 -23.30
N TYR A 223 17.14 9.72 -22.31
CA TYR A 223 17.81 8.46 -21.94
C TYR A 223 17.14 7.73 -20.76
N ARG A 224 16.07 8.30 -20.21
CA ARG A 224 15.35 7.83 -19.03
C ARG A 224 14.07 7.09 -19.45
N TYR A 225 13.78 5.99 -18.76
CA TYR A 225 12.60 5.16 -18.96
C TYR A 225 11.80 5.08 -17.66
N TYR A 226 10.54 5.49 -17.70
CA TYR A 226 9.60 5.45 -16.57
C TYR A 226 8.63 4.29 -16.75
N LEU A 227 8.77 3.24 -15.93
CA LEU A 227 7.99 2.01 -16.07
C LEU A 227 6.53 2.25 -15.68
N ASN A 228 5.62 1.71 -16.50
CA ASN A 228 4.21 1.65 -16.18
C ASN A 228 3.95 0.48 -15.20
N LEU A 229 3.94 0.80 -13.91
CA LEU A 229 3.84 -0.21 -12.84
C LEU A 229 2.49 -0.95 -12.83
N SER A 230 1.40 -0.36 -13.32
CA SER A 230 0.11 -1.07 -13.39
C SER A 230 0.12 -2.18 -14.43
N VAL A 231 0.79 -1.97 -15.58
CA VAL A 231 1.00 -3.00 -16.60
C VAL A 231 1.87 -4.14 -16.05
N LEU A 232 2.95 -3.81 -15.34
CA LEU A 232 3.85 -4.83 -14.78
C LEU A 232 3.20 -5.68 -13.68
N LYS A 233 2.30 -5.11 -12.88
CA LYS A 233 1.57 -5.83 -11.83
C LYS A 233 0.69 -6.97 -12.35
N GLN A 234 0.24 -6.91 -13.61
CA GLN A 234 -0.62 -7.94 -14.22
C GLN A 234 0.13 -9.24 -14.55
N HIS A 235 1.45 -9.27 -14.37
CA HIS A 235 2.31 -10.42 -14.66
C HIS A 235 2.89 -11.10 -13.39
N LYS A 236 2.35 -10.76 -12.21
CA LYS A 236 2.54 -11.52 -10.97
C LYS A 236 1.71 -12.80 -11.00
#